data_AF-A0A7C1XV63-F1
#
_entry.id   AF-A0A7C1XV63-F1
#
_cell.length_a   1.000
_cell.length_b   1.000
_cell.length_c   1.000
_cell.angle_alpha   90.00
_cell.angle_beta   90.00
_cell.angle_gamma   90.00
#
_symmetry.space_group_name_H-M   'P 1'
#
loop_
_entity.id
_entity.type
_entity.pdbx_description
1 polymer ?
#
loop_
_entity_poly.entity_id
_entity_poly.type
_entity_poly.pdbx_seq_one_letter_code
_entity_poly.pdbx_strand_id
1 'polypeptide(L)'
;MNAASKNLSYLNLITQGSKRLNKMSRDHFGEPFASLDEERRIEIVSLAEKAPAKTLERRLFKQLRRDAFFHYYADARAWPSLGYDGPPQPRGFPGYDIAPV
;
A
#
# COMPACT_ATOMS: atom_id res chain seq x y z
N MET A 1 18.72 -9.59 9.86
CA MET A 1 18.68 -8.89 8.55
C MET A 1 18.97 -7.42 8.77
N ASN A 2 19.96 -6.83 8.09
CA ASN A 2 20.26 -5.39 8.22
C ASN A 2 19.30 -4.54 7.34
N ALA A 3 19.33 -3.21 7.52
CA ALA A 3 18.45 -2.29 6.78
C ALA A 3 18.64 -2.34 5.25
N ALA A 4 19.88 -2.51 4.76
CA ALA A 4 20.17 -2.64 3.33
C ALA A 4 19.54 -3.92 2.73
N SER A 5 19.59 -5.05 3.44
CA SER A 5 18.95 -6.30 3.01
C SER A 5 17.42 -6.19 2.96
N LYS A 6 16.81 -5.41 3.88
CA LYS A 6 15.37 -5.12 3.85
C LYS A 6 15.00 -4.30 2.62
N ASN A 7 15.77 -3.27 2.28
CA ASN A 7 15.55 -2.46 1.08
C ASN A 7 15.65 -3.30 -0.20
N LEU A 8 16.66 -4.16 -0.32
CA LEU A 8 16.81 -5.01 -1.52
C LEU A 8 15.66 -6.02 -1.65
N SER A 9 15.23 -6.62 -0.53
CA SER A 9 14.10 -7.57 -0.51
C SER A 9 12.80 -6.89 -0.92
N TYR A 10 12.56 -5.66 -0.45
CA TYR A 10 11.42 -4.86 -0.83
C TYR A 10 11.45 -4.50 -2.31
N LEU A 11 12.57 -3.98 -2.82
CA LEU A 11 12.74 -3.64 -4.24
C LEU A 11 12.48 -4.86 -5.14
N ASN A 12 13.04 -6.02 -4.79
CA ASN A 12 12.79 -7.25 -5.51
C ASN A 12 11.31 -7.66 -5.49
N LEU A 13 10.63 -7.54 -4.36
CA LEU A 13 9.20 -7.82 -4.25
C LEU A 13 8.38 -6.89 -5.14
N ILE A 14 8.66 -5.58 -5.14
CA ILE A 14 7.97 -4.61 -5.99
C ILE A 14 8.25 -4.90 -7.48
N THR A 15 9.50 -5.08 -7.88
CA THR A 15 9.84 -5.32 -9.29
C THR A 15 9.22 -6.61 -9.82
N GLN A 16 9.36 -7.72 -9.10
CA GLN A 16 8.80 -9.00 -9.52
C GLN A 16 7.28 -9.02 -9.40
N GLY A 17 6.74 -8.41 -8.34
CA GLY A 17 5.32 -8.28 -8.11
C GLY A 17 4.63 -7.48 -9.21
N SER A 18 5.18 -6.33 -9.62
CA SER A 18 4.64 -5.53 -10.72
C SER A 18 4.65 -6.30 -12.04
N LYS A 19 5.72 -7.07 -12.33
CA LYS A 19 5.75 -7.96 -13.51
C LYS A 19 4.66 -9.03 -13.43
N ARG A 20 4.46 -9.63 -12.26
CA ARG A 20 3.42 -10.65 -12.03
C ARG A 20 2.02 -10.08 -12.20
N LEU A 21 1.74 -8.91 -11.64
CA LEU A 21 0.45 -8.21 -11.77
C LEU A 21 0.16 -7.87 -13.24
N ASN A 22 1.17 -7.38 -13.96
CA ASN A 22 1.06 -7.10 -15.38
C ASN A 22 0.79 -8.37 -16.21
N LYS A 23 1.41 -9.50 -15.82
CA LYS A 23 1.12 -10.80 -16.44
C LYS A 23 -0.32 -11.24 -16.16
N MET A 24 -0.80 -11.14 -14.92
CA MET A 24 -2.19 -11.46 -14.57
C MET A 24 -3.19 -10.64 -15.41
N SER A 25 -2.93 -9.35 -15.57
CA SER A 25 -3.72 -8.48 -16.44
C SER A 25 -3.73 -8.95 -17.89
N ARG A 26 -2.56 -9.28 -18.46
CA ARG A 26 -2.46 -9.79 -19.83
C ARG A 26 -3.13 -11.15 -20.02
N ASP A 27 -3.00 -12.04 -19.03
CA ASP A 27 -3.62 -13.36 -19.07
C ASP A 27 -5.15 -13.27 -18.99
N HIS A 28 -5.70 -12.31 -18.24
CA HIS A 28 -7.14 -12.18 -17.99
C HIS A 28 -7.87 -11.27 -18.98
N PHE A 29 -7.23 -10.17 -19.40
CA PHE A 29 -7.83 -9.14 -20.26
C PHE A 29 -7.08 -8.91 -21.59
N GLY A 30 -5.93 -9.56 -21.81
CA GLY A 30 -5.09 -9.33 -23.01
C GLY A 30 -4.24 -8.06 -22.95
N GLU A 31 -4.43 -7.22 -21.94
CA GLU A 31 -3.84 -5.88 -21.84
C GLU A 31 -2.91 -5.72 -20.63
N PRO A 32 -1.91 -4.82 -20.68
CA PRO A 32 -1.11 -4.50 -19.50
C PRO A 32 -1.93 -3.82 -18.40
N PHE A 33 -1.58 -4.06 -17.14
CA PHE A 33 -2.34 -3.55 -15.98
C PHE A 33 -2.52 -2.02 -16.00
N ALA A 34 -1.51 -1.30 -16.49
CA ALA A 34 -1.54 0.16 -16.56
C ALA A 34 -2.51 0.73 -17.61
N SER A 35 -2.94 -0.05 -18.62
CA SER A 35 -3.93 0.41 -19.61
C SER A 35 -5.37 0.11 -19.20
N LEU A 36 -5.58 -0.78 -18.22
CA LEU A 36 -6.91 -1.11 -17.72
C LEU A 36 -7.61 0.11 -17.10
N ASP A 37 -8.93 0.14 -17.23
CA ASP A 37 -9.81 1.02 -16.44
C ASP A 37 -9.84 0.61 -14.96
N GLU A 38 -10.50 1.42 -14.13
CA GLU A 38 -10.52 1.24 -12.68
C GLU A 38 -11.18 -0.08 -12.26
N GLU A 39 -12.34 -0.43 -12.84
CA GLU A 39 -13.08 -1.65 -12.50
C GLU A 39 -12.23 -2.90 -12.78
N ARG A 40 -11.57 -2.96 -13.95
CA ARG A 40 -10.69 -4.07 -14.31
C ARG A 40 -9.42 -4.12 -13.47
N ARG A 41 -8.86 -2.97 -13.08
CA ARG A 41 -7.73 -2.93 -12.12
C ARG A 41 -8.15 -3.49 -10.77
N ILE A 42 -9.32 -3.10 -10.26
CA ILE A 42 -9.88 -3.61 -9.01
C ILE A 42 -10.04 -5.13 -9.08
N GLU A 43 -10.48 -5.67 -10.21
CA GLU A 43 -10.61 -7.12 -10.40
C GLU A 43 -9.25 -7.84 -10.30
N ILE A 44 -8.22 -7.38 -11.02
CA ILE A 44 -6.86 -7.97 -10.93
C ILE A 44 -6.31 -7.89 -9.50
N VAL A 45 -6.50 -6.76 -8.81
CA VAL A 45 -6.05 -6.59 -7.42
C VAL A 45 -6.83 -7.52 -6.48
N SER A 46 -8.13 -7.72 -6.72
CA SER A 46 -8.97 -8.67 -5.97
C SER A 46 -8.54 -10.13 -6.18
N LEU A 47 -8.09 -10.49 -7.39
CA LEU A 47 -7.50 -11.80 -7.65
C LEU A 47 -6.17 -11.97 -6.88
N ALA A 48 -5.32 -10.95 -6.87
CA ALA A 48 -4.08 -10.95 -6.10
C ALA A 48 -4.34 -11.05 -4.58
N GLU A 49 -5.42 -10.43 -4.09
CA GLU A 49 -5.87 -10.57 -2.70
C GLU A 49 -6.26 -12.00 -2.34
N LYS A 50 -7.03 -12.66 -3.21
CA LYS A 50 -7.55 -14.02 -2.99
C LYS A 50 -6.52 -15.13 -3.26
N ALA A 51 -5.39 -14.80 -3.88
CA ALA A 51 -4.35 -15.76 -4.20
C ALA A 51 -3.76 -16.45 -2.94
N PRO A 52 -3.23 -17.67 -3.07
CA PRO A 52 -2.69 -18.42 -1.93
C PRO A 52 -1.58 -17.66 -1.20
N ALA A 53 -1.51 -17.81 0.12
CA ALA A 53 -0.66 -17.01 1.00
C ALA A 53 0.84 -16.95 0.61
N LYS A 54 1.35 -18.00 -0.04
CA LYS A 54 2.77 -18.14 -0.42
C LYS A 54 3.07 -17.65 -1.85
N THR A 55 2.09 -17.19 -2.62
CA THR A 55 2.34 -16.68 -3.97
C THR A 55 2.87 -15.26 -3.98
N LEU A 56 3.51 -14.87 -5.09
CA LEU A 56 4.11 -13.55 -5.25
C LEU A 56 3.05 -12.44 -5.27
N GLU A 57 1.95 -12.64 -6.00
CA GLU A 57 0.83 -11.69 -6.05
C GLU A 57 0.20 -11.44 -4.68
N ARG A 58 0.03 -12.49 -3.86
CA ARG A 58 -0.52 -12.35 -2.51
C ARG A 58 0.41 -11.58 -1.58
N ARG A 59 1.71 -11.85 -1.67
CA ARG A 59 2.75 -11.13 -0.90
C ARG A 59 2.82 -9.66 -1.31
N LEU A 60 2.78 -9.37 -2.61
CA LEU A 60 2.75 -8.00 -3.14
C LEU A 60 1.52 -7.25 -2.63
N PHE A 61 0.32 -7.83 -2.75
CA PHE A 61 -0.92 -7.21 -2.26
C PHE A 61 -0.82 -6.84 -0.79
N LYS A 62 -0.35 -7.77 0.07
CA LYS A 62 -0.21 -7.52 1.51
C LYS A 62 0.75 -6.38 1.80
N GLN A 63 1.87 -6.33 1.07
CA GLN A 63 2.87 -5.29 1.20
C GLN A 63 2.29 -3.92 0.80
N LEU A 64 1.72 -3.82 -0.40
CA LEU A 64 1.13 -2.57 -0.91
C LEU A 64 -0.02 -2.08 -0.02
N ARG A 65 -0.90 -2.98 0.45
CA ARG A 65 -1.96 -2.63 1.40
C ARG A 65 -1.38 -2.06 2.68
N ARG A 66 -0.34 -2.70 3.24
CA ARG A 66 0.30 -2.20 4.47
C ARG A 66 0.90 -0.81 4.24
N ASP A 67 1.59 -0.61 3.13
CA ASP A 67 2.26 0.66 2.83
C ASP A 67 1.24 1.76 2.53
N ALA A 68 0.16 1.46 1.80
CA ALA A 68 -0.95 2.39 1.57
C ALA A 68 -1.60 2.83 2.89
N PHE A 69 -1.92 1.90 3.79
CA PHE A 69 -2.45 2.23 5.11
C PHE A 69 -1.46 3.06 5.92
N PHE A 70 -0.19 2.64 5.97
CA PHE A 70 0.84 3.35 6.72
C PHE A 70 0.95 4.81 6.25
N HIS A 71 1.01 5.06 4.94
CA HIS A 71 1.12 6.40 4.40
C HIS A 71 -0.17 7.22 4.54
N TYR A 72 -1.35 6.59 4.38
CA TYR A 72 -2.63 7.29 4.52
C TYR A 72 -2.85 7.79 5.95
N TYR A 73 -2.63 6.92 6.95
CA TYR A 73 -2.85 7.29 8.35
C TYR A 73 -1.72 8.14 8.96
N ALA A 74 -0.52 8.14 8.34
CA ALA A 74 0.55 9.04 8.72
C ALA A 74 0.33 10.49 8.25
N ASP A 75 -0.58 10.71 7.29
CA ASP A 75 -0.90 12.05 6.77
C ASP A 75 -1.96 12.74 7.64
N ALA A 76 -1.59 13.87 8.24
CA ALA A 76 -2.51 14.65 9.07
C ALA A 76 -3.77 15.12 8.33
N ARG A 77 -3.71 15.25 7.00
CA ARG A 77 -4.87 15.62 6.17
C ARG A 77 -5.96 14.55 6.16
N ALA A 78 -5.62 13.29 6.45
CA ALA A 78 -6.61 12.21 6.53
C ALA A 78 -7.39 12.22 7.86
N TRP A 79 -6.84 12.82 8.91
CA TRP A 79 -7.38 12.75 10.27
C TRP A 79 -8.83 13.27 10.44
N PRO A 80 -9.24 14.39 9.80
CA PRO A 80 -10.62 14.87 9.91
C PRO A 80 -11.65 13.85 9.39
N SER A 81 -11.33 13.13 8.31
CA SER A 81 -12.21 12.08 7.78
C SER A 81 -12.36 10.86 8.70
N LEU A 82 -11.46 10.73 9.67
CA LEU A 82 -11.45 9.66 10.67
C LEU A 82 -12.09 10.10 12.00
N GLY A 83 -12.59 11.33 12.10
CA GLY A 83 -13.08 11.91 13.36
C GLY A 83 -11.97 12.15 14.37
N TYR A 84 -10.73 12.35 13.89
CA TYR A 84 -9.56 12.58 14.72
C TYR A 84 -9.09 14.03 14.57
N ASP A 85 -9.23 14.82 15.63
CA ASP A 85 -9.08 16.28 15.57
C ASP A 85 -7.64 16.80 15.72
N GLY A 86 -6.65 15.94 15.94
CA GLY A 86 -5.27 16.40 16.11
C GLY A 86 -4.36 15.40 16.82
N PRO A 87 -3.06 15.68 16.93
CA PRO A 87 -2.08 14.72 17.45
C PRO A 87 -2.43 14.24 18.87
N PRO A 88 -1.99 13.03 19.26
CA PRO A 88 -2.43 12.34 20.49
C PRO A 88 -1.91 12.99 21.78
N GLN A 89 -1.31 14.18 21.67
CA GLN A 89 -0.88 14.98 22.80
C GLN A 89 -2.11 15.28 23.67
N PRO A 90 -2.17 14.80 24.92
CA PRO A 90 -3.31 15.08 25.78
C PRO A 90 -3.43 16.58 26.01
N ARG A 91 -4.68 17.08 26.10
CA ARG A 91 -4.94 18.47 26.50
C ARG A 91 -4.24 18.73 27.83
N GLY A 92 -3.26 19.63 27.84
CA GLY A 92 -2.46 19.97 29.03
C GLY A 92 -0.94 19.87 28.86
N PHE A 93 -0.42 19.30 27.75
CA PHE A 93 1.01 19.38 27.45
C PHE A 93 1.36 20.73 26.80
N PRO A 94 2.37 21.49 27.27
CA PRO A 94 2.75 22.75 26.65
C PRO A 94 3.09 22.54 25.16
N GLY A 95 2.36 23.22 24.27
CA GLY A 95 2.53 23.11 22.82
C GLY A 95 1.72 22.02 22.12
N TYR A 96 0.68 21.47 22.77
CA TYR A 96 -0.20 20.44 22.21
C TYR A 96 -0.93 20.87 20.92
N ASP A 97 -1.03 22.18 20.66
CA ASP A 97 -1.69 22.82 19.53
C ASP A 97 -0.71 23.40 18.49
N ILE A 98 0.60 23.25 18.70
CA ILE A 98 1.62 23.77 17.81
C ILE A 98 2.02 22.67 16.83
N ALA A 99 1.94 22.95 15.52
CA ALA A 99 2.48 22.07 14.49
C ALA A 99 3.99 21.88 14.71
N PRO A 100 4.55 20.66 14.54
CA PRO A 100 5.97 20.43 14.75
C PRO A 100 6.78 21.26 13.75
N VAL A 101 7.81 21.94 14.26
CA VAL A 101 8.78 22.71 13.46
C VAL A 101 9.85 21.80 12.88
#